data_AF-A0A1Q3BPU7-F1
#
_entry.id   AF-A0A1Q3BPU7-F1
#
_cell.length_a   1.000
_cell.length_b   1.000
_cell.length_c   1.000
_cell.angle_alpha   90.00
_cell.angle_beta   90.00
_cell.angle_gamma   90.00
#
_symmetry.space_group_name_H-M   'P 1'
#
loop_
_entity.id
_entity.type
_entity.pdbx_description
1 polymer ?
#
loop_
_entity_poly.entity_id
_entity_poly.type
_entity_poly.pdbx_seq_one_letter_code
_entity_poly.pdbx_strand_id
1 'polypeptide(L)'
;MWKWLWSLNIPPKIRLFGWKCCRNILPTNLSLAKRMPQKDPMCRICQGEEESIMHALFHYHWASKVWDDSNLSIMDELAKSKNLGTLFSTISVKLREEVRLLWVVA
;
A
#
# COMPACT_ATOMS: atom_id res chain seq x y z
N MET A 1 14.15 -2.93 -0.14
CA MET A 1 12.86 -2.81 0.60
C MET A 1 13.04 -2.57 2.09
N TRP A 2 13.59 -3.53 2.86
CA TRP A 2 13.64 -3.43 4.33
C TRP A 2 14.46 -2.26 4.84
N LYS A 3 15.73 -2.15 4.41
CA LYS A 3 16.62 -1.03 4.80
C LYS A 3 15.98 0.34 4.57
N TRP A 4 15.24 0.48 3.46
CA TRP A 4 14.52 1.71 3.13
C TRP A 4 13.36 1.98 4.09
N LEU A 5 12.49 0.99 4.33
CA LEU A 5 11.35 1.15 5.26
C LEU A 5 11.80 1.56 6.67
N TRP A 6 12.96 1.06 7.13
CA TRP A 6 13.52 1.43 8.44
C TRP A 6 14.32 2.73 8.45
N SER A 7 14.79 3.21 7.31
CA SER A 7 15.45 4.51 7.22
C SER A 7 14.46 5.69 7.18
N LEU A 8 13.16 5.43 6.95
CA LEU A 8 12.15 6.47 6.93
C LEU A 8 11.93 7.07 8.32
N ASN A 9 11.95 8.40 8.41
CA ASN A 9 11.59 9.14 9.63
C ASN A 9 10.07 9.21 9.81
N ILE A 10 9.44 8.05 10.04
CA ILE A 10 7.99 7.90 10.24
C ILE A 10 7.69 7.23 11.59
N PRO A 11 6.50 7.49 12.16
CA PRO A 11 6.04 6.82 13.38
C PRO A 11 6.18 5.28 13.31
N PRO A 12 6.63 4.62 14.40
CA PRO A 12 6.84 3.16 14.43
C PRO A 12 5.62 2.34 14.01
N LYS A 13 4.40 2.82 14.34
CA LYS A 13 3.15 2.15 13.98
C LYS A 13 2.94 2.09 12.46
N ILE A 14 3.29 3.16 11.73
CA ILE A 14 3.18 3.23 10.26
C ILE A 14 4.23 2.30 9.63
N ARG A 15 5.44 2.29 10.18
CA ARG A 15 6.51 1.38 9.73
C ARG A 15 6.12 -0.08 9.88
N LEU A 16 5.56 -0.45 11.03
CA LEU A 16 5.07 -1.80 11.29
C LEU A 16 3.91 -2.15 10.35
N PHE A 17 3.00 -1.22 10.10
CA PHE A 17 1.92 -1.41 9.13
C PHE A 17 2.46 -1.67 7.72
N GLY A 18 3.39 -0.85 7.22
CA GLY A 18 4.03 -1.05 5.92
C GLY A 18 4.75 -2.39 5.81
N TRP A 19 5.39 -2.84 6.89
CA TRP A 19 5.98 -4.18 6.95
C TRP A 19 4.92 -5.30 6.84
N LYS A 20 3.81 -5.17 7.58
CA LYS A 20 2.70 -6.12 7.52
C LYS A 20 2.10 -6.20 6.11
N CYS A 21 1.96 -5.05 5.44
CA CYS A 21 1.55 -4.99 4.04
C CYS A 21 2.54 -5.78 3.15
N CYS A 22 3.83 -5.46 3.23
CA CYS A 22 4.86 -6.11 2.41
C CYS A 22 4.93 -7.65 2.59
N ARG A 23 4.62 -8.15 3.80
CA ARG A 23 4.59 -9.59 4.07
C ARG A 23 3.26 -10.25 3.75
N ASN A 24 2.28 -9.49 3.24
CA ASN A 24 0.93 -9.96 2.96
C ASN A 24 0.26 -10.66 4.16
N ILE A 25 0.52 -10.14 5.37
CA ILE A 25 0.01 -10.72 6.64
C ILE A 25 -1.19 -9.98 7.21
N LEU A 26 -1.63 -8.90 6.55
CA LEU A 26 -2.88 -8.24 6.93
C LEU A 26 -4.05 -9.19 6.67
N PRO A 27 -5.06 -9.21 7.55
CA PRO A 27 -6.20 -10.10 7.43
C PRO A 27 -7.17 -9.62 6.35
N THR A 28 -6.85 -9.86 5.08
CA THR A 28 -7.77 -9.66 3.96
C THR A 28 -8.49 -10.97 3.61
N ASN A 29 -9.67 -10.93 2.98
CA ASN A 29 -10.38 -12.18 2.62
C ASN A 29 -9.51 -13.08 1.72
N LEU A 30 -8.76 -12.51 0.78
CA LEU A 30 -7.82 -13.28 -0.03
C LEU A 30 -6.73 -13.96 0.82
N SER A 31 -6.18 -13.27 1.82
CA SER A 31 -5.17 -13.85 2.71
C SER A 31 -5.74 -14.95 3.62
N LEU A 32 -7.01 -14.82 4.02
CA LEU A 32 -7.73 -15.79 4.83
C LEU A 32 -8.10 -17.02 4.01
N ALA A 33 -8.62 -16.85 2.80
CA ALA A 33 -8.94 -17.92 1.87
C ALA A 33 -7.73 -18.80 1.54
N LYS A 34 -6.53 -18.19 1.43
CA LYS A 34 -5.27 -18.94 1.25
C LYS A 34 -4.92 -19.86 2.42
N ARG A 35 -5.38 -19.55 3.64
CA ARG A 35 -5.12 -20.37 4.84
C ARG A 35 -6.29 -21.28 5.19
N MET A 36 -7.50 -20.88 4.81
CA MET A 36 -8.76 -21.55 5.08
C MET A 36 -9.55 -21.60 3.76
N PRO A 37 -9.38 -22.66 2.94
CA PRO A 37 -9.97 -22.73 1.60
C PRO A 37 -11.49 -22.59 1.54
N GLN A 38 -12.18 -22.84 2.65
CA GLN A 38 -13.63 -22.65 2.80
C GLN A 38 -14.08 -21.18 2.91
N LYS A 39 -13.14 -20.23 3.03
CA LYS A 39 -13.45 -18.80 3.07
C LYS A 39 -13.49 -18.22 1.66
N ASP A 40 -14.53 -17.46 1.39
CA ASP A 40 -14.67 -16.68 0.16
C ASP A 40 -13.62 -15.56 0.10
N PRO A 41 -12.75 -15.50 -0.93
CA PRO A 41 -11.75 -14.45 -1.10
C PRO A 41 -12.35 -13.10 -1.55
N MET A 42 -13.62 -13.05 -1.95
CA MET A 42 -14.24 -11.86 -2.50
C MET A 42 -14.37 -10.73 -1.46
N CYS A 43 -14.24 -9.50 -1.93
CA CYS A 43 -14.51 -8.32 -1.13
C CYS A 43 -16.01 -8.24 -0.84
N ARG A 44 -16.38 -8.28 0.45
CA ARG A 44 -17.78 -8.25 0.88
C ARG A 44 -18.48 -6.92 0.62
N ILE A 45 -17.71 -5.87 0.37
CA ILE A 45 -18.21 -4.52 0.18
C ILE A 45 -18.51 -4.24 -1.29
N CYS A 46 -17.53 -4.48 -2.19
CA CYS A 46 -17.75 -4.25 -3.62
C CYS A 46 -18.34 -5.47 -4.35
N GLN A 47 -18.14 -6.68 -3.82
CA GLN A 47 -18.57 -7.98 -4.39
C GLN A 47 -18.08 -8.26 -5.83
N GLY A 48 -17.21 -7.42 -6.39
CA GLY A 48 -16.72 -7.54 -7.77
C GLY A 48 -15.31 -8.09 -7.91
N GLU A 49 -14.47 -8.02 -6.86
CA GLU A 49 -13.07 -8.44 -6.89
C GLU A 49 -12.65 -9.13 -5.59
N GLU A 50 -11.57 -9.92 -5.63
CA GLU A 50 -10.94 -10.50 -4.46
C GLU A 50 -10.35 -9.42 -3.53
N GLU A 51 -10.58 -9.55 -2.22
CA GLU A 51 -10.04 -8.61 -1.25
C GLU A 51 -8.55 -8.89 -0.99
N SER A 52 -7.71 -8.35 -1.87
CA SER A 52 -6.27 -8.23 -1.66
C SER A 52 -5.92 -7.00 -0.84
N ILE A 53 -4.68 -6.90 -0.35
CA ILE A 53 -4.20 -5.67 0.32
C ILE A 53 -4.25 -4.48 -0.64
N MET A 54 -3.94 -4.69 -1.93
CA MET A 54 -4.02 -3.63 -2.94
C MET A 54 -5.47 -3.14 -3.11
N HIS A 55 -6.41 -4.09 -3.18
CA HIS A 55 -7.83 -3.76 -3.27
C HIS A 55 -8.29 -2.98 -2.04
N ALA A 56 -8.07 -3.53 -0.83
CA ALA A 56 -8.55 -2.95 0.41
C ALA A 56 -7.93 -1.57 0.74
N LEU A 57 -6.65 -1.36 0.40
CA LEU A 57 -5.94 -0.12 0.76
C LEU A 57 -5.90 0.92 -0.33
N PHE A 58 -6.08 0.57 -1.61
CA PHE A 58 -5.82 1.49 -2.71
C PHE A 58 -6.89 1.48 -3.80
N HIS A 59 -7.27 0.30 -4.33
CA HIS A 59 -8.16 0.25 -5.50
C HIS A 59 -9.64 0.39 -5.14
N TYR A 60 -10.03 0.01 -3.92
CA TYR A 60 -11.41 0.15 -3.49
C TYR A 60 -11.80 1.63 -3.45
N HIS A 61 -13.00 1.97 -3.95
CA HIS A 61 -13.37 3.36 -4.25
C HIS A 61 -13.26 4.32 -3.05
N TRP A 62 -13.59 3.87 -1.83
CA TRP A 62 -13.39 4.70 -0.63
C TRP A 62 -11.92 4.89 -0.30
N ALA A 63 -11.10 3.85 -0.45
CA ALA A 63 -9.67 3.94 -0.20
C ALA A 63 -9.00 4.85 -1.25
N SER A 64 -9.32 4.68 -2.53
CA SER A 64 -8.85 5.55 -3.62
C SER A 64 -9.16 7.00 -3.32
N LYS A 65 -10.40 7.31 -2.91
CA LYS A 65 -10.79 8.68 -2.58
C LYS A 65 -9.96 9.29 -1.45
N VAL A 66 -9.63 8.52 -0.41
CA VAL A 66 -8.77 9.01 0.69
C VAL A 66 -7.38 9.37 0.19
N TRP A 67 -6.84 8.62 -0.78
CA TRP A 67 -5.55 8.91 -1.38
C TRP A 67 -5.62 10.07 -2.40
N ASP A 68 -6.70 10.19 -3.16
CA ASP A 68 -6.97 11.33 -4.04
C ASP A 68 -7.07 12.64 -3.23
N ASP A 69 -7.75 12.59 -2.09
CA ASP A 69 -7.91 13.73 -1.18
C ASP A 69 -6.62 14.00 -0.37
N SER A 70 -5.62 13.10 -0.43
CA SER A 70 -4.33 13.30 0.22
C SER A 70 -3.43 14.21 -0.60
N ASN A 71 -2.59 15.01 0.05
CA ASN A 71 -1.64 15.88 -0.66
C ASN A 71 -0.43 15.10 -1.25
N LEU A 72 -0.59 13.80 -1.51
CA LEU A 72 0.43 12.89 -2.01
C LEU A 72 0.19 12.63 -3.50
N SER A 73 1.16 12.98 -4.36
CA SER A 73 1.09 12.73 -5.81
C SER A 73 1.43 11.26 -6.16
N ILE A 74 0.65 10.32 -5.60
CA ILE A 74 0.88 8.88 -5.73
C ILE A 74 -0.20 8.13 -6.49
N MET A 75 -1.31 8.79 -6.85
CA MET A 75 -2.47 8.14 -7.49
C MET A 75 -2.15 7.51 -8.84
N ASP A 76 -1.32 8.16 -9.66
CA ASP A 76 -0.84 7.58 -10.93
C ASP A 76 -0.02 6.30 -10.72
N GLU A 77 0.73 6.22 -9.63
CA GLU A 77 1.54 5.04 -9.32
C GLU A 77 0.69 3.92 -8.75
N LEU A 78 -0.30 4.27 -7.94
CA LEU A 78 -1.29 3.33 -7.42
C LEU A 78 -2.04 2.65 -8.57
N ALA A 79 -2.52 3.43 -9.53
CA ALA A 79 -3.25 2.92 -10.70
C ALA A 79 -2.40 1.99 -11.58
N LYS A 80 -1.09 2.23 -11.67
CA LYS A 80 -0.16 1.39 -12.46
C LYS A 80 0.30 0.14 -11.70
N SER A 81 0.26 0.17 -10.38
CA SER A 81 0.82 -0.89 -9.55
C SER A 81 -0.14 -2.07 -9.41
N LYS A 82 0.32 -3.28 -9.77
CA LYS A 82 -0.47 -4.52 -9.59
C LYS A 82 -0.20 -5.19 -8.24
N ASN A 83 0.88 -4.82 -7.57
CA ASN A 83 1.25 -5.37 -6.27
C ASN A 83 2.04 -4.33 -5.45
N LEU A 84 2.13 -4.59 -4.15
CA LEU A 84 2.86 -3.75 -3.21
C LEU A 84 4.34 -3.63 -3.58
N GLY A 85 4.95 -4.68 -4.12
CA GLY A 85 6.37 -4.66 -4.53
C GLY A 85 6.65 -3.56 -5.55
N THR A 86 5.87 -3.54 -6.63
CA THR A 86 5.95 -2.53 -7.69
C THR A 86 5.57 -1.13 -7.19
N LEU A 87 4.57 -1.05 -6.31
CA LEU A 87 4.16 0.23 -5.72
C LEU A 87 5.27 0.85 -4.88
N PHE A 88 5.86 0.06 -3.97
CA PHE A 88 6.92 0.53 -3.10
C PHE A 88 8.19 0.85 -3.85
N SER A 89 8.54 0.12 -4.91
CA SER A 89 9.69 0.50 -5.74
C SER A 89 9.49 1.90 -6.32
N THR A 90 8.31 2.21 -6.85
CA THR A 90 8.07 3.51 -7.47
C THR A 90 7.95 4.64 -6.44
N ILE A 91 7.20 4.40 -5.36
CA ILE A 91 7.09 5.33 -4.23
C ILE A 91 8.47 5.60 -3.62
N SER A 92 9.34 4.59 -3.51
CA SER A 92 10.68 4.78 -2.92
C SER A 92 11.60 5.68 -3.74
N VAL A 93 11.36 5.80 -5.05
CA VAL A 93 12.07 6.73 -5.93
C VAL A 93 11.51 8.14 -5.73
N LYS A 94 10.19 8.31 -5.80
CA LYS A 94 9.52 9.61 -5.61
C LYS A 94 9.78 10.22 -4.23
N LEU A 95 9.57 9.46 -3.15
CA LEU A 95 9.86 9.94 -1.79
C LEU A 95 11.34 10.26 -1.60
N ARG A 96 12.25 9.55 -2.28
CA ARG A 96 13.67 9.89 -2.23
C ARG A 96 13.93 11.22 -2.93
N GLU A 97 13.30 11.50 -4.06
CA GLU A 97 13.42 12.78 -4.75
C GLU A 97 12.81 13.94 -3.96
N GLU A 98 11.58 13.80 -3.47
CA GLU A 98 10.91 14.83 -2.66
C GLU A 98 11.69 15.14 -1.38
N VAL A 99 12.15 14.11 -0.66
CA VAL A 99 13.01 14.32 0.50
C VAL A 99 14.32 14.96 0.08
N ARG A 100 14.97 14.52 -1.01
CA ARG A 100 16.22 15.11 -1.49
C ARG A 100 16.06 16.59 -1.87
N LEU A 101 14.92 16.99 -2.44
CA LEU A 101 14.62 18.39 -2.74
C LEU A 101 14.49 19.25 -1.48
N LEU A 102 13.96 18.69 -0.38
CA LEU A 102 13.93 19.38 0.92
C LEU A 102 15.34 19.66 1.49
N TRP A 103 16.34 18.86 1.13
CA TRP A 103 17.75 19.06 1.53
C TRP A 103 18.54 19.98 0.59
N VAL A 104 18.03 20.29 -0.61
CA VAL A 104 18.70 21.20 -1.57
C VAL A 104 18.30 22.66 -1.34
N VAL A 105 17.23 22.90 -0.58
CA VAL A 105 16.69 24.24 -0.28
C VAL A 105 16.93 24.65 1.19
N ALA A 106 17.71 23.88 1.95
CA ALA A 106 18.04 24.14 3.36
C ALA A 106 19.53 24.41 3.57
#